data_AF-A0A4Y5ZRF8-F1
#
_entry.id   AF-A0A4Y5ZRF8-F1
#
_cell.length_a   1.000
_cell.length_b   1.000
_cell.length_c   1.000
_cell.angle_alpha   90.00
_cell.angle_beta   90.00
_cell.angle_gamma   90.00
#
_symmetry.space_group_name_H-M   'P 1'
#
loop_
_entity.id
_entity.type
_entity.pdbx_description
1 polymer ?
#
loop_
_entity_poly.entity_id
_entity_poly.type
_entity_poly.pdbx_seq_one_letter_code
_entity_poly.pdbx_strand_id
1 'polypeptide(L)'
;MGVTQFYRGVETVRSLTSLAMLTGNLGKAHVGVNPVRGQNNVQGACDMGALPDTYPGYQYVKFPENREKFAKAGAWRACRHTPGIASASCRTARRTVKCVRPTSWVKIRSRPTPNCPQCAKALRIWSW
;
A
#
# COMPACT_ATOMS: atom_id res chain seq x y z
N MET A 1 9.45 -11.67 -0.28
CA MET A 1 7.98 -11.72 -0.48
C MET A 1 7.42 -13.15 -0.49
N GLY A 2 8.09 -14.13 0.13
CA GLY A 2 7.70 -15.55 0.05
C GLY A 2 6.49 -15.96 0.88
N VAL A 3 5.95 -15.08 1.75
CA VAL A 3 4.78 -15.39 2.59
C VAL A 3 3.57 -14.54 2.18
N THR A 4 3.82 -13.27 1.86
CA THR A 4 2.78 -12.26 1.60
C THR A 4 2.15 -12.34 0.20
N GLN A 5 2.74 -13.11 -0.74
CA GLN A 5 2.23 -13.25 -2.11
C GLN A 5 1.28 -14.45 -2.29
N PHE A 6 0.98 -15.19 -1.22
CA PHE A 6 -0.04 -16.23 -1.25
C PHE A 6 -1.44 -15.67 -0.96
N TYR A 7 -2.48 -16.36 -1.42
CA TYR A 7 -3.89 -15.97 -1.21
C TYR A 7 -4.21 -15.74 0.27
N ARG A 8 -3.70 -16.62 1.15
CA ARG A 8 -3.84 -16.49 2.62
C ARG A 8 -2.64 -15.80 3.27
N GLY A 9 -1.93 -14.93 2.55
CA GLY A 9 -0.71 -14.26 3.02
C GLY A 9 -0.91 -13.39 4.27
N VAL A 10 -2.11 -12.83 4.46
CA VAL A 10 -2.44 -12.06 5.67
C VAL A 10 -2.54 -12.98 6.90
N GLU A 11 -3.19 -14.14 6.73
CA GLU A 11 -3.39 -15.08 7.83
C GLU A 11 -2.09 -15.77 8.21
N THR A 12 -1.22 -16.10 7.25
CA THR A 12 0.08 -16.69 7.53
C THR A 12 0.98 -15.73 8.31
N VAL A 13 1.00 -14.43 7.97
CA VAL A 13 1.74 -13.42 8.75
C VAL A 13 1.16 -13.29 10.17
N ARG A 14 -0.17 -13.34 10.31
CA ARG A 14 -0.83 -13.32 11.62
C ARG A 14 -0.44 -14.53 12.47
N SER A 15 -0.44 -15.73 11.89
CA SER A 15 -0.02 -16.96 12.57
C SER A 15 1.45 -16.94 12.99
N LEU A 16 2.35 -16.43 12.15
CA LEU A 16 3.76 -16.25 12.50
C LEU A 16 3.93 -15.26 13.67
N THR A 17 3.11 -14.20 13.68
CA THR A 17 3.11 -13.22 14.78
C THR A 17 2.59 -13.84 16.08
N SER A 18 1.52 -14.65 16.01
CA SER A 18 1.00 -15.39 17.16
C SER A 18 2.05 -16.36 17.73
N LEU A 19 2.84 -17.02 16.89
CA LEU A 19 3.91 -17.90 17.35
C LEU A 19 5.02 -17.13 18.09
N ALA A 20 5.39 -15.94 17.57
CA ALA A 20 6.35 -15.06 18.24
C ALA A 20 5.81 -14.54 19.58
N MET A 21 4.50 -14.27 19.69
CA MET A 21 3.84 -13.93 20.94
C MET A 21 3.87 -15.08 21.95
N LEU A 22 3.53 -16.31 21.51
CA LEU A 22 3.51 -17.50 22.37
C LEU A 22 4.89 -17.86 22.92
N THR A 23 5.94 -17.64 22.13
CA THR A 23 7.32 -17.91 22.52
C THR A 23 7.96 -16.75 23.29
N GLY A 24 7.25 -15.65 23.52
CA GLY A 24 7.78 -14.47 24.22
C GLY A 24 8.90 -13.76 23.46
N ASN A 25 8.95 -13.93 22.14
CA ASN A 25 9.98 -13.41 21.25
C ASN A 25 9.60 -12.03 20.69
N LEU A 26 9.09 -11.15 21.55
CA LEU A 26 8.74 -9.75 21.24
C LEU A 26 9.30 -8.80 22.30
N GLY A 27 9.81 -7.65 21.88
CA GLY A 27 10.25 -6.57 22.79
C GLY A 27 11.64 -6.76 23.42
N LYS A 28 12.44 -7.74 22.98
CA LYS A 28 13.83 -7.92 23.41
C LYS A 28 14.78 -7.73 22.22
N ALA A 29 16.03 -7.39 22.49
CA ALA A 29 17.06 -7.34 21.45
C ALA A 29 17.24 -8.73 20.80
N HIS A 30 17.53 -8.75 19.50
CA HIS A 30 17.78 -9.97 18.71
C HIS A 30 16.60 -10.94 18.54
N VAL A 31 15.38 -10.58 18.96
CA VAL A 31 14.15 -11.36 18.71
C VAL A 31 13.08 -10.49 18.05
N GLY A 32 12.15 -11.09 17.31
CA GLY A 32 11.02 -10.37 16.72
C GLY A 32 10.49 -10.94 15.42
N VAL A 33 9.43 -10.31 14.91
CA VAL A 33 8.82 -10.62 13.61
C VAL A 33 9.25 -9.55 12.62
N ASN A 34 10.22 -9.89 11.76
CA ASN A 34 10.89 -8.92 10.90
C ASN A 34 10.57 -9.15 9.41
N PRO A 35 9.61 -8.40 8.83
CA PRO A 35 9.33 -8.49 7.40
C PRO A 35 10.38 -7.72 6.59
N VAL A 36 11.35 -8.43 6.01
CA VAL A 36 12.36 -7.82 5.11
C VAL A 36 11.68 -7.30 3.83
N ARG A 37 11.77 -5.98 3.63
CA ARG A 37 11.16 -5.28 2.48
C ARG A 37 12.11 -5.33 1.27
N GLY A 38 11.54 -5.38 0.07
CA GLY A 38 12.30 -5.65 -1.16
C GLY A 38 12.93 -4.42 -1.84
N GLN A 39 12.13 -3.42 -2.20
CA GLN A 39 12.65 -2.24 -2.93
C GLN A 39 13.30 -1.25 -1.96
N ASN A 40 14.25 -0.45 -2.48
CA ASN A 40 14.77 0.68 -1.75
C ASN A 40 13.60 1.64 -1.43
N ASN A 41 13.57 2.10 -0.19
CA ASN A 41 12.58 3.08 0.27
C ASN A 41 11.10 2.66 0.18
N VAL A 42 10.76 1.35 0.17
CA VAL A 42 9.35 0.92 0.34
C VAL A 42 8.83 1.38 1.70
N GLN A 43 9.69 1.34 2.72
CA GLN A 43 9.34 1.79 4.06
C GLN A 43 9.09 3.30 4.09
N GLY A 44 10.03 4.11 3.60
CA GLY A 44 9.85 5.56 3.55
C GLY A 44 8.70 6.00 2.64
N ALA A 45 8.40 5.30 1.53
CA ALA A 45 7.21 5.59 0.74
C ALA A 45 5.92 5.37 1.56
N CYS A 46 5.87 4.31 2.38
CA CYS A 46 4.76 4.09 3.31
C CYS A 46 4.73 5.16 4.41
N ASP A 47 5.88 5.53 4.97
CA ASP A 47 6.02 6.53 6.03
C ASP A 47 5.58 7.92 5.56
N MET A 48 5.80 8.24 4.28
CA MET A 48 5.38 9.50 3.66
C MET A 48 3.91 9.50 3.20
N GLY A 49 3.12 8.48 3.54
CA GLY A 49 1.69 8.43 3.24
C GLY A 49 1.38 8.09 1.78
N ALA A 50 2.23 7.33 1.07
CA ALA A 50 1.90 6.77 -0.24
C ALA A 50 0.91 5.58 -0.15
N LEU A 51 0.03 5.58 0.86
CA LEU A 51 -1.08 4.67 1.05
C LEU A 51 -2.41 5.45 0.96
N PRO A 52 -3.50 4.83 0.49
CA PRO A 52 -4.76 5.52 0.27
C PRO A 52 -5.50 5.95 1.55
N ASP A 53 -5.08 5.45 2.71
CA ASP A 53 -5.79 5.54 3.99
C ASP A 53 -5.03 6.33 5.08
N THR A 54 -3.77 6.70 4.83
CA THR A 54 -2.90 7.37 5.81
C THR A 54 -2.21 8.61 5.25
N TYR A 55 -2.01 9.57 6.13
CA TYR A 55 -1.07 10.70 6.00
C TYR A 55 0.35 10.28 6.43
N PRO A 56 1.37 11.14 6.20
CA PRO A 56 2.72 10.89 6.68
C PRO A 56 2.76 10.55 8.19
N GLY A 57 3.60 9.59 8.56
CA GLY A 57 3.71 9.08 9.93
C GLY A 57 2.56 8.17 10.37
N TYR A 58 1.96 7.42 9.43
CA TYR A 58 0.87 6.47 9.71
C TYR A 58 -0.38 7.09 10.37
N GLN A 59 -0.63 8.39 10.14
CA GLN A 59 -1.80 9.10 10.66
C GLN A 59 -3.02 8.82 9.77
N TYR A 60 -4.00 8.04 10.26
CA TYR A 60 -5.17 7.69 9.43
C TYR A 60 -6.05 8.90 9.09
N VAL A 61 -6.56 8.92 7.86
CA VAL A 61 -7.45 9.98 7.31
C VAL A 61 -8.83 9.97 7.98
N LYS A 62 -9.24 8.84 8.57
CA LYS A 62 -10.52 8.69 9.27
C LYS A 62 -10.65 9.64 10.46
N PHE A 63 -9.54 9.91 11.15
CA PHE A 63 -9.56 10.78 12.32
C PHE A 63 -9.70 12.26 11.91
N PRO A 64 -10.69 13.00 12.47
CA PRO A 64 -10.90 14.41 12.13
C PRO A 64 -9.73 15.30 12.54
N GLU A 65 -9.10 15.02 13.69
CA GLU A 65 -7.94 15.77 14.22
C GLU A 65 -6.77 15.81 13.22
N ASN A 66 -6.44 14.67 12.63
CA ASN A 66 -5.38 14.57 11.63
C ASN A 66 -5.72 15.41 10.39
N ARG A 67 -6.97 15.35 9.93
CA ARG A 67 -7.42 16.14 8.77
C ARG A 67 -7.29 17.63 9.01
N GLU A 68 -7.67 18.10 10.20
CA GLU A 68 -7.53 19.51 10.57
C GLU A 68 -6.07 19.95 10.65
N LYS A 69 -5.21 19.12 11.24
CA LYS A 69 -3.76 19.37 11.31
C LYS A 69 -3.15 19.53 9.92
N PHE A 70 -3.44 18.60 9.00
CA PHE A 70 -2.92 18.64 7.63
C PHE A 70 -3.59 19.70 6.75
N ALA A 71 -4.86 20.04 7.02
CA ALA A 71 -5.55 21.15 6.36
C ALA A 71 -4.98 22.51 6.79
N LYS A 72 -4.71 22.70 8.09
CA LYS A 72 -4.08 23.92 8.63
C LYS A 72 -2.64 24.09 8.11
N ALA A 73 -1.91 22.99 7.94
CA ALA A 73 -0.56 23.01 7.41
C ALA A 73 -0.47 23.43 5.92
N GLY A 74 -1.59 23.58 5.20
CA GLY A 74 -1.63 24.08 3.82
C GLY A 74 -1.05 23.13 2.75
N ALA A 75 -0.34 22.08 3.15
CA ALA A 75 0.27 21.10 2.25
C ALA A 75 -0.76 20.14 1.61
N TRP A 76 -1.94 19.98 2.21
CA TRP A 76 -2.99 19.07 1.72
C TRP A 76 -4.32 19.80 1.52
N ARG A 77 -4.86 19.73 0.30
CA ARG A 77 -6.23 20.20 0.02
C ARG A 77 -7.22 19.31 0.78
N ALA A 78 -8.26 19.91 1.37
CA ALA A 78 -9.30 19.27 2.18
C ALA A 78 -9.59 17.83 1.73
N CYS A 79 -8.98 16.85 2.42
CA CYS A 79 -9.09 15.46 2.00
C CYS A 79 -10.47 14.92 2.33
N ARG A 80 -11.02 14.13 1.41
CA ARG A 80 -12.27 13.41 1.64
C ARG A 80 -12.10 12.44 2.82
N HIS A 81 -13.17 12.28 3.60
CA HIS A 81 -13.21 11.35 4.75
C HIS A 81 -13.08 9.87 4.33
N THR A 82 -13.40 9.56 3.08
CA THR A 82 -13.31 8.22 2.48
C THR A 82 -11.87 7.89 2.07
N PRO A 83 -11.35 6.69 2.41
CA PRO A 83 -10.07 6.21 1.90
C PRO A 83 -10.03 6.18 0.37
N GLY A 84 -8.85 6.41 -0.20
CA GLY A 84 -8.61 6.30 -1.62
C GLY A 84 -8.68 4.85 -2.15
N ILE A 85 -8.65 4.70 -3.48
CA ILE A 85 -8.63 3.39 -4.12
C ILE A 85 -7.19 2.86 -4.16
N ALA A 86 -6.99 1.63 -3.67
CA ALA A 86 -5.70 0.96 -3.75
C ALA A 86 -5.27 0.71 -5.21
N SER A 87 -3.96 0.79 -5.48
CA SER A 87 -3.39 0.63 -6.83
C SER A 87 -3.69 -0.73 -7.49
N ALA A 88 -3.90 -1.76 -6.68
CA ALA A 88 -4.32 -3.09 -7.13
C ALA A 88 -5.77 -3.10 -7.65
N SER A 89 -6.69 -2.45 -6.92
CA SER A 89 -8.13 -2.36 -7.21
C SER A 89 -8.47 -1.32 -8.28
N CYS A 90 -7.56 -0.39 -8.57
CA CYS A 90 -7.70 0.64 -9.60
C CYS A 90 -8.08 0.08 -11.00
N ARG A 91 -7.70 -1.15 -11.34
CA ARG A 91 -8.02 -1.78 -12.65
C ARG A 91 -9.45 -2.26 -12.79
N THR A 92 -10.08 -2.64 -11.67
CA THR A 92 -11.48 -3.07 -11.64
C THR A 92 -12.41 -1.86 -11.60
N ALA A 93 -11.89 -0.72 -11.13
CA ALA A 93 -12.55 0.58 -11.03
C ALA A 93 -12.61 1.37 -12.37
N ARG A 94 -12.79 0.70 -13.52
CA ARG A 94 -12.72 1.32 -14.87
C ARG A 94 -13.68 2.48 -15.10
N ARG A 95 -14.81 2.55 -14.38
CA ARG A 95 -15.80 3.62 -14.54
C ARG A 95 -15.60 4.79 -13.58
N THR A 96 -14.82 4.61 -12.50
CA THR A 96 -14.66 5.63 -11.45
C THR A 96 -13.30 6.33 -11.51
N VAL A 97 -12.27 5.69 -12.06
CA VAL A 97 -10.94 6.28 -12.22
C VAL A 97 -10.74 6.73 -13.67
N LYS A 98 -10.72 8.04 -13.91
CA LYS A 98 -10.51 8.64 -15.25
C LYS A 98 -9.03 8.93 -15.57
N CYS A 99 -8.19 9.13 -14.55
CA CYS A 99 -6.79 9.51 -14.71
C CYS A 99 -5.93 8.89 -13.61
N VAL A 100 -4.69 8.52 -13.95
CA VAL A 100 -3.67 7.98 -13.04
C VAL A 100 -2.37 8.65 -13.42
N ARG A 101 -1.64 9.17 -12.43
CA ARG A 101 -0.32 9.77 -12.61
C ARG A 101 0.75 8.81 -12.08
N PRO A 102 1.43 8.04 -12.96
CA PRO A 102 2.56 7.22 -12.55
C PRO A 102 3.81 8.09 -12.31
N THR A 103 4.52 7.86 -11.21
CA THR A 103 5.66 8.72 -10.80
C THR A 103 7.06 8.12 -11.03
N SER A 104 7.18 6.83 -11.38
CA SER A 104 8.45 6.17 -11.79
C SER A 104 8.36 4.64 -11.84
N TRP A 105 7.21 4.05 -11.48
CA TRP A 105 7.04 2.59 -11.46
C TRP A 105 6.97 1.98 -12.87
N VAL A 106 7.97 1.16 -13.23
CA VAL A 106 7.90 0.27 -14.41
C VAL A 106 6.89 -0.83 -14.11
N LYS A 107 5.64 -0.59 -14.51
CA LYS A 107 4.47 -1.38 -14.13
C LYS A 107 4.21 -2.62 -15.01
N ILE A 108 4.96 -2.77 -16.10
CA ILE A 108 4.73 -3.75 -17.16
C ILE A 108 5.48 -5.06 -16.88
N ARG A 109 6.78 -4.99 -16.59
CA ARG A 109 7.64 -6.18 -16.46
C ARG A 109 7.58 -6.84 -15.07
N SER A 110 7.22 -6.10 -14.05
CA SER A 110 7.29 -6.50 -12.63
C SER A 110 6.02 -7.19 -12.11
N ARG A 111 4.99 -7.38 -12.95
CA ARG A 111 3.71 -7.97 -12.51
C ARG A 111 3.67 -9.49 -12.75
N PRO A 112 2.89 -10.23 -11.95
CA PRO A 112 2.85 -11.71 -12.00
C PRO A 112 2.33 -12.31 -13.30
N THR A 113 1.75 -11.51 -14.22
CA THR A 113 1.19 -12.00 -15.48
C THR A 113 1.62 -11.11 -16.65
N PRO A 114 2.78 -11.37 -17.27
CA PRO A 114 3.21 -10.67 -18.49
C PRO A 114 2.21 -10.87 -19.64
N ASN A 115 1.51 -12.02 -19.67
CA ASN A 115 0.66 -12.46 -20.78
C ASN A 115 -0.86 -12.38 -20.51
N CYS A 116 -1.32 -11.68 -19.48
CA CYS A 116 -2.75 -11.55 -19.24
C CYS A 116 -3.37 -10.54 -20.24
N PRO A 117 -4.37 -10.93 -21.07
CA PRO A 117 -5.03 -10.03 -22.03
C PRO A 117 -5.67 -8.81 -21.36
N GLN A 118 -6.06 -8.94 -20.09
CA GLN A 118 -6.63 -7.85 -19.29
C GLN A 118 -5.57 -6.82 -18.86
N CYS A 119 -4.30 -7.22 -18.70
CA CYS A 119 -3.20 -6.29 -18.43
C CYS A 119 -2.84 -5.47 -19.67
N ALA A 120 -2.80 -6.10 -20.86
CA ALA A 120 -2.57 -5.42 -22.14
C ALA A 120 -3.72 -4.47 -22.52
N LYS A 121 -4.98 -4.90 -22.37
CA LYS A 121 -6.17 -4.06 -22.64
C LYS A 121 -6.31 -2.90 -21.68
N ALA A 122 -5.95 -3.08 -20.40
CA ALA A 122 -5.94 -1.98 -19.46
C ALA A 122 -4.98 -0.91 -19.98
N LEU A 123 -3.73 -1.26 -20.31
CA LEU A 123 -2.66 -0.35 -20.76
C LEU A 123 -2.95 0.42 -22.05
N ARG A 124 -3.69 -0.15 -23.02
CA ARG A 124 -4.13 0.59 -24.24
C ARG A 124 -5.04 1.80 -23.94
N ILE A 125 -5.70 1.83 -22.79
CA ILE A 125 -6.47 3.00 -22.32
C ILE A 125 -5.55 4.08 -21.73
N TRP A 126 -4.29 3.75 -21.40
CA TRP A 126 -3.33 4.65 -20.72
C TRP A 126 -2.16 5.10 -21.59
N SER A 127 -2.10 4.68 -22.86
CA SER A 127 -1.27 5.33 -23.87
C SER A 127 -2.22 6.19 -24.68
N TRP A 128 -2.11 7.51 -24.53
CA TRP A 128 -2.47 8.40 -25.61
C TRP A 128 -1.52 8.14 -26.79
#